data_AF-A0A844C3H1-F1
#
_entry.id   AF-A0A844C3H1-F1
#
_cell.length_a   1.000
_cell.length_b   1.000
_cell.length_c   1.000
_cell.angle_alpha   90.00
_cell.angle_beta   90.00
_cell.angle_gamma   90.00
#
_symmetry.space_group_name_H-M   'P 1'
#
loop_
_entity.id
_entity.type
_entity.pdbx_description
1 polymer ?
#
loop_
_entity_poly.entity_id
_entity_poly.type
_entity_poly.pdbx_seq_one_letter_code
_entity_poly.pdbx_strand_id
1 'polypeptide(L)'
;MSFPVWTQVITQIVTAVTAVVMAVLAYRTYLRAPEQEEAEPENASDNEAEDSLREILVFRTSKQKTWLAVTDQGLSCRIDDTRPGKGGPQWVLSKTEAKAILDSEAYHVNPGYKARTGTFTIGPRRNWLYTKSLFPEPDYLETVVKKLLENASS
;
A
#
# COMPACT_ATOMS: atom_id res chain seq x y z
N MET A 1 -20.87 -65.03 25.49
CA MET A 1 -20.16 -64.23 26.52
C MET A 1 -20.97 -62.97 26.75
N SER A 2 -21.61 -62.85 27.92
CA SER A 2 -22.44 -61.71 28.29
C SER A 2 -21.55 -60.64 28.90
N PHE A 3 -21.40 -59.48 28.24
CA PHE A 3 -20.67 -58.36 28.80
C PHE A 3 -21.48 -57.75 29.96
N PRO A 4 -20.88 -57.49 31.14
CA PRO A 4 -21.62 -56.99 32.29
C PRO A 4 -22.13 -55.58 32.01
N VAL A 5 -23.41 -55.33 32.26
CA VAL A 5 -24.16 -54.07 32.04
C VAL A 5 -23.39 -52.81 32.48
N TRP A 6 -22.51 -52.95 33.48
CA TRP A 6 -21.67 -51.88 33.99
C TRP A 6 -20.64 -51.33 32.98
N THR A 7 -20.14 -52.12 32.02
CA THR A 7 -19.21 -51.62 30.99
C THR A 7 -19.87 -50.67 30.00
N GLN A 8 -21.16 -50.87 29.69
CA GLN A 8 -21.95 -49.95 28.87
C GLN A 8 -22.21 -48.61 29.59
N VAL A 9 -22.47 -48.66 30.90
CA VAL A 9 -22.69 -47.45 31.70
C VAL A 9 -21.39 -46.64 31.81
N ILE A 10 -20.25 -47.31 32.04
CA ILE A 10 -18.94 -46.65 32.12
C ILE A 10 -18.57 -46.00 30.77
N THR A 11 -18.79 -46.68 29.64
CA THR A 11 -18.50 -46.11 28.32
C THR A 11 -19.37 -44.90 28.01
N GLN A 12 -20.67 -44.93 28.35
CA GLN A 12 -21.56 -43.77 28.20
C GLN A 12 -21.13 -42.56 29.04
N ILE A 13 -20.74 -42.79 30.30
CA ILE A 13 -20.23 -41.73 31.18
C ILE A 13 -18.95 -41.11 30.60
N VAL A 14 -18.01 -41.93 30.14
CA VAL A 14 -16.76 -41.44 29.54
C VAL A 14 -17.04 -40.60 28.29
N THR A 15 -17.94 -41.04 27.41
CA THR A 15 -18.30 -40.27 26.21
C THR A 15 -19.04 -38.96 26.51
N ALA A 16 -19.87 -38.93 27.55
CA ALA A 16 -20.57 -37.72 27.96
C ALA A 16 -19.58 -36.69 28.55
N VAL A 17 -18.62 -37.16 29.35
CA VAL A 17 -17.58 -36.30 29.93
C VAL A 17 -16.67 -35.73 28.86
N THR A 18 -16.24 -36.53 27.87
CA THR A 18 -15.41 -36.02 26.77
C THR A 18 -16.15 -34.99 25.91
N ALA A 19 -17.44 -35.20 25.63
CA ALA A 19 -18.26 -34.23 24.91
C ALA A 19 -18.37 -32.89 25.65
N VAL A 20 -18.57 -32.92 26.97
CA VAL A 20 -18.62 -31.71 27.81
C VAL A 20 -17.26 -30.99 27.83
N VAL A 21 -16.15 -31.72 27.96
CA VAL A 21 -14.80 -31.12 27.93
C VAL A 21 -14.52 -30.47 26.57
N MET A 22 -14.86 -31.14 25.46
CA MET A 22 -14.69 -30.58 24.11
C MET A 22 -15.57 -29.36 23.88
N ALA A 23 -16.81 -29.35 24.38
CA ALA A 23 -17.70 -28.19 24.30
C ALA A 23 -17.17 -27.00 25.12
N VAL A 24 -16.63 -27.25 26.33
CA VAL A 24 -16.03 -26.21 27.17
C VAL A 24 -14.73 -25.69 26.57
N LEU A 25 -13.90 -26.56 25.98
CA LEU A 25 -12.69 -26.15 25.27
C LEU A 25 -13.02 -25.33 24.03
N ALA A 26 -13.99 -25.77 23.21
CA ALA A 26 -14.46 -25.04 22.04
C ALA A 26 -15.04 -23.67 22.43
N TYR A 27 -15.84 -23.60 23.50
CA TYR A 27 -16.38 -22.34 24.03
C TYR A 27 -15.27 -21.42 24.53
N ARG A 28 -14.26 -21.95 25.22
CA ARG A 28 -13.08 -21.18 25.65
C ARG A 28 -12.23 -20.71 24.46
N THR A 29 -12.07 -21.52 23.41
CA THR A 29 -11.33 -21.11 22.21
C THR A 29 -12.12 -20.14 21.35
N TYR A 30 -13.45 -20.21 21.34
CA TYR A 30 -14.30 -19.33 20.53
C TYR A 30 -14.49 -17.95 21.20
N LEU A 31 -14.58 -17.91 22.54
CA LEU A 31 -14.59 -16.66 23.30
C LEU A 31 -13.20 -16.05 23.50
N ARG A 32 -12.14 -16.83 23.31
CA ARG A 32 -10.82 -16.26 23.10
C ARG A 32 -10.86 -15.64 21.71
N ALA A 33 -11.17 -14.34 21.67
CA ALA A 33 -10.90 -13.53 20.49
C ALA A 33 -9.51 -13.94 19.98
N PRO A 34 -9.34 -14.19 18.67
CA PRO A 34 -8.00 -14.46 18.16
C PRO A 34 -7.12 -13.35 18.73
N GLU A 35 -6.05 -13.71 19.42
CA GLU A 35 -4.91 -12.81 19.53
C GLU A 35 -4.51 -12.58 18.08
N GLN A 36 -5.12 -11.57 17.48
CA GLN A 36 -4.54 -10.83 16.40
C GLN A 36 -3.20 -10.40 16.97
N GLU A 37 -2.16 -11.20 16.73
CA GLU A 37 -0.90 -10.64 16.27
C GLU A 37 -1.19 -9.93 14.93
N GLU A 38 -2.04 -8.91 14.97
CA GLU A 38 -1.84 -7.72 14.20
C GLU A 38 -0.52 -7.20 14.73
N ALA A 39 0.57 -7.59 14.06
CA ALA A 39 1.66 -6.65 13.92
C ALA A 39 1.00 -5.40 13.32
N GLU A 40 0.55 -4.50 14.20
CA GLU A 40 0.23 -3.14 13.85
C GLU A 40 1.39 -2.67 12.97
N PRO A 41 1.14 -2.23 11.73
CA PRO A 41 2.08 -1.31 11.14
C PRO A 41 2.01 -0.05 12.01
N GLU A 42 2.83 0.00 13.05
CA GLU A 42 3.24 1.28 13.64
C GLU A 42 3.65 2.16 12.45
N ASN A 43 2.94 3.28 12.30
CA ASN A 43 2.93 4.24 11.18
C ASN A 43 1.84 4.07 10.12
N ALA A 44 0.59 4.22 10.54
CA ALA A 44 -0.36 5.04 9.78
C ALA A 44 -0.88 6.14 10.71
N SER A 45 -0.08 7.20 10.86
CA SER A 45 -0.56 8.48 11.39
C SER A 45 -1.52 9.07 10.36
N ASP A 46 -2.79 8.69 10.44
CA ASP A 46 -3.86 9.23 9.59
C ASP A 46 -4.27 10.67 9.97
N ASN A 47 -3.44 11.40 10.73
CA ASN A 47 -3.62 12.81 11.07
C ASN A 47 -2.58 13.75 10.44
N GLU A 48 -1.66 13.25 9.59
CA GLU A 48 -0.72 14.08 8.81
C GLU A 48 -1.03 14.11 7.29
N ALA A 49 -2.05 13.36 6.83
CA ALA A 49 -2.34 13.20 5.40
C ALA A 49 -2.89 14.49 4.72
N GLU A 50 -3.26 15.51 5.49
CA GLU A 50 -3.73 16.80 4.98
C GLU A 50 -2.67 17.90 4.97
N ASP A 51 -1.53 17.73 5.66
CA ASP A 51 -0.52 18.79 5.77
C ASP A 51 0.61 18.59 4.75
N SER A 52 0.29 18.93 3.49
CA SER A 52 1.17 18.95 2.31
C SER A 52 1.76 17.59 1.92
N LEU A 53 1.14 16.92 0.94
CA LEU A 53 1.76 15.80 0.22
C LEU A 53 3.04 16.31 -0.47
N ARG A 54 4.20 16.17 0.20
CA ARG A 54 5.50 16.69 -0.24
C ARG A 54 6.32 15.69 -1.02
N GLU A 55 6.17 14.39 -0.79
CA GLU A 55 6.93 13.36 -1.50
C GLU A 55 6.07 12.13 -1.74
N ILE A 56 6.25 11.48 -2.89
CA ILE A 56 5.63 10.19 -3.19
C ILE A 56 6.53 9.25 -3.99
N LEU A 57 6.45 7.97 -3.67
CA LEU A 57 7.05 6.88 -4.44
C LEU A 57 6.12 6.48 -5.60
N VAL A 58 6.48 6.83 -6.83
CA VAL A 58 5.67 6.49 -8.02
C VAL A 58 6.02 5.13 -8.62
N PHE A 59 7.27 4.71 -8.51
CA PHE A 59 7.77 3.47 -9.11
C PHE A 59 8.68 2.71 -8.17
N ARG A 60 8.53 1.39 -8.14
CA ARG A 60 9.35 0.49 -7.33
C ARG A 60 9.60 -0.84 -8.02
N THR A 61 10.86 -1.25 -7.98
CA THR A 61 11.36 -2.59 -8.25
C THR A 61 12.33 -3.01 -7.14
N SER A 62 12.91 -4.21 -7.22
CA SER A 62 13.96 -4.65 -6.28
C SER A 62 15.25 -3.84 -6.38
N LYS A 63 15.52 -3.20 -7.51
CA LYS A 63 16.76 -2.46 -7.77
C LYS A 63 16.58 -0.95 -7.93
N GLN A 64 15.36 -0.49 -8.22
CA GLN A 64 15.10 0.90 -8.59
C GLN A 64 13.83 1.41 -7.90
N LYS A 65 13.89 2.64 -7.38
CA LYS A 65 12.76 3.42 -6.89
C LYS A 65 12.73 4.77 -7.59
N THR A 66 11.55 5.34 -7.83
CA THR A 66 11.39 6.69 -8.37
C THR A 66 10.49 7.50 -7.46
N TRP A 67 11.01 8.66 -7.05
CA TRP A 67 10.38 9.58 -6.12
C TRP A 67 10.05 10.89 -6.84
N LEU A 68 8.87 11.41 -6.57
CA LEU A 68 8.49 12.78 -6.89
C LEU A 68 8.43 13.56 -5.57
N ALA A 69 9.14 14.68 -5.48
CA ALA A 69 9.20 15.48 -4.27
C ALA A 69 9.05 16.97 -4.58
N VAL A 70 8.17 17.64 -3.84
CA VAL A 70 8.02 19.09 -3.77
C VAL A 70 9.20 19.67 -3.00
N THR A 71 9.88 20.62 -3.61
CA THR A 71 11.03 21.35 -3.06
C THR A 71 10.78 22.85 -3.17
N ASP A 72 11.63 23.66 -2.56
CA ASP A 72 11.55 25.13 -2.67
C ASP A 72 11.67 25.63 -4.12
N GLN A 73 12.27 24.84 -5.01
CA GLN A 73 12.41 25.17 -6.41
C GLN A 73 11.17 24.78 -7.24
N GLY A 74 10.34 23.85 -6.75
CA GLY A 74 9.16 23.33 -7.43
C GLY A 74 9.05 21.81 -7.30
N LEU A 75 8.78 21.07 -8.39
CA LEU A 75 8.62 19.61 -8.36
C LEU A 75 9.88 18.91 -8.88
N SER A 76 10.50 18.07 -8.06
CA SER A 76 11.69 17.31 -8.41
C SER A 76 11.38 15.82 -8.61
N CYS A 77 12.14 15.18 -9.50
CA CYS A 77 12.12 13.74 -9.70
C CYS A 77 13.50 13.14 -9.45
N ARG A 78 13.56 12.10 -8.62
CA ARG A 78 14.78 11.37 -8.28
C ARG A 78 14.58 9.88 -8.49
N ILE A 79 15.61 9.23 -9.02
CA ILE A 79 15.68 7.77 -9.11
C ILE A 79 16.72 7.26 -8.14
N ASP A 80 16.33 6.34 -7.26
CA ASP A 80 17.28 5.59 -6.44
C ASP A 80 17.48 4.23 -7.08
N ASP A 81 18.69 3.96 -7.56
CA ASP A 81 19.05 2.69 -8.18
C ASP A 81 20.22 2.07 -7.42
N THR A 82 20.15 0.77 -7.14
CA THR A 82 21.20 0.04 -6.43
C THR A 82 22.37 -0.33 -7.34
N ARG A 83 22.23 -0.16 -8.66
CA ARG A 83 23.29 -0.43 -9.63
C ARG A 83 24.30 0.73 -9.65
N PRO A 84 25.61 0.45 -9.70
CA PRO A 84 26.64 1.48 -9.68
C PRO A 84 26.51 2.41 -10.89
N GLY A 85 26.54 3.73 -10.63
CA GLY A 85 26.43 4.76 -11.66
C GLY A 85 25.04 4.88 -12.30
N LYS A 86 23.99 4.34 -11.68
CA LYS A 86 22.59 4.50 -12.10
C LYS A 86 21.79 5.27 -11.05
N GLY A 87 20.73 5.94 -11.49
CA GLY A 87 19.88 6.78 -10.64
C GLY A 87 20.32 8.23 -10.58
N GLY A 88 19.93 8.92 -9.50
CA GLY A 88 20.16 10.34 -9.25
C GLY A 88 18.98 11.25 -9.62
N PRO A 89 19.16 12.57 -9.45
CA PRO A 89 18.20 13.59 -9.90
C PRO A 89 17.98 13.48 -11.41
N GLN A 90 16.71 13.48 -11.84
CA GLN A 90 16.36 13.35 -13.25
C GLN A 90 15.96 14.68 -13.87
N TRP A 91 15.05 15.38 -13.21
CA TRP A 91 14.58 16.69 -13.63
C TRP A 91 13.98 17.43 -12.44
N VAL A 92 13.91 18.74 -12.59
CA VAL A 92 13.20 19.65 -11.71
C VAL A 92 12.31 20.51 -12.59
N LEU A 93 11.06 20.69 -12.16
CA LEU A 93 10.14 21.68 -12.69
C LEU A 93 10.16 22.86 -11.72
N SER A 94 10.41 24.05 -12.25
CA SER A 94 10.28 25.28 -11.49
C SER A 94 8.83 25.51 -11.04
N LYS A 95 8.61 26.33 -10.01
CA LYS A 95 7.25 26.71 -9.56
C LYS A 95 6.39 27.26 -10.71
N THR A 96 6.98 28.06 -11.60
CA THR A 96 6.29 28.64 -12.76
C THR A 96 5.92 27.57 -13.79
N GLU A 97 6.80 26.62 -14.06
CA GLU A 97 6.49 25.47 -14.93
C GLU A 97 5.41 24.56 -14.31
N ALA A 98 5.50 24.28 -13.01
CA ALA A 98 4.49 23.48 -12.30
C ALA A 98 3.11 24.14 -12.37
N LYS A 99 3.05 25.46 -12.16
CA LYS A 99 1.81 26.25 -12.32
C LYS A 99 1.27 26.20 -13.75
N ALA A 100 2.11 26.39 -14.76
CA ALA A 100 1.69 26.34 -16.16
C ALA A 100 1.16 24.95 -16.56
N ILE A 101 1.75 23.88 -16.03
CA ILE A 101 1.29 22.50 -16.26
C ILE A 101 -0.06 22.24 -15.58
N LEU A 102 -0.25 22.78 -14.37
CA LEU A 102 -1.52 22.71 -13.66
C LEU A 102 -2.63 23.46 -14.40
N ASP A 103 -2.36 24.70 -14.83
CA ASP A 103 -3.32 25.57 -15.54
C ASP A 103 -3.70 25.02 -16.92
N SER A 104 -2.79 24.29 -17.59
CA SER A 104 -3.04 23.67 -18.90
C SER A 104 -3.56 22.23 -18.81
N GLU A 105 -3.72 21.70 -17.60
CA GLU A 105 -4.07 20.28 -17.35
C GLU A 105 -3.17 19.30 -18.12
N ALA A 106 -1.90 19.66 -18.28
CA ALA A 106 -0.94 18.89 -19.07
C ALA A 106 -0.33 17.71 -18.30
N TYR A 107 -1.11 17.05 -17.44
CA TYR A 107 -0.74 15.87 -16.68
C TYR A 107 -1.76 14.75 -16.94
N HIS A 108 -1.29 13.52 -17.13
CA HIS A 108 -2.19 12.39 -17.38
C HIS A 108 -1.54 11.07 -16.98
N VAL A 109 -2.37 10.13 -16.53
CA VAL A 109 -1.94 8.77 -16.23
C VAL A 109 -2.49 7.81 -17.29
N ASN A 110 -1.60 7.01 -17.86
CA ASN A 110 -1.96 5.94 -18.79
C ASN A 110 -1.59 4.59 -18.17
N PRO A 111 -2.57 3.77 -17.76
CA PRO A 111 -2.29 2.46 -17.17
C PRO A 111 -1.60 1.51 -18.15
N GLY A 112 -1.81 1.67 -19.46
CA GLY A 112 -1.28 0.80 -20.49
C GLY A 112 -1.66 -0.68 -20.33
N TYR A 113 -1.19 -1.51 -21.26
CA TYR A 113 -1.53 -2.94 -21.30
C TYR A 113 -0.68 -3.82 -20.36
N LYS A 114 0.42 -3.30 -19.79
CA LYS A 114 1.32 -4.09 -18.96
C LYS A 114 0.69 -4.38 -17.60
N ALA A 115 0.84 -5.61 -17.11
CA ALA A 115 0.20 -6.06 -15.87
C ALA A 115 0.69 -5.32 -14.61
N ARG A 116 1.96 -4.91 -14.56
CA ARG A 116 2.60 -4.40 -13.32
C ARG A 116 2.94 -2.92 -13.34
N THR A 117 2.92 -2.30 -14.51
CA THR A 117 3.43 -0.93 -14.72
C THR A 117 2.51 -0.17 -15.64
N GLY A 118 2.31 1.11 -15.37
CA GLY A 118 1.76 2.05 -16.32
C GLY A 118 2.74 3.20 -16.58
N THR A 119 2.29 4.19 -17.32
CA THR A 119 3.05 5.41 -17.61
C THR A 119 2.26 6.65 -17.20
N PHE A 120 2.94 7.70 -16.77
CA PHE A 120 2.34 9.01 -16.55
C PHE A 120 3.17 10.09 -17.24
N THR A 121 2.54 11.24 -17.43
CA THR A 121 3.12 12.41 -18.06
C THR A 121 2.88 13.63 -17.18
N ILE A 122 3.89 14.49 -17.07
CA ILE A 122 3.81 15.80 -16.39
C ILE A 122 4.42 16.84 -17.35
N GLY A 123 3.57 17.57 -18.07
CA GLY A 123 3.93 18.56 -19.07
C GLY A 123 4.91 18.01 -20.13
N PRO A 124 6.15 18.54 -20.22
CA PRO A 124 7.14 18.04 -21.17
C PRO A 124 7.74 16.67 -20.77
N ARG A 125 7.55 16.23 -19.51
CA ARG A 125 8.11 14.99 -18.98
C ARG A 125 7.15 13.84 -19.26
N ARG A 126 7.35 13.17 -20.39
CA ARG A 126 6.46 12.10 -20.90
C ARG A 126 6.97 10.70 -20.58
N ASN A 127 6.07 9.73 -20.58
CA ASN A 127 6.37 8.29 -20.50
C ASN A 127 7.12 7.86 -19.22
N TRP A 128 6.87 8.52 -18.10
CA TRP A 128 7.44 8.11 -16.80
C TRP A 128 6.72 6.90 -16.27
N LEU A 129 7.46 5.92 -15.74
CA LEU A 129 6.86 4.68 -15.25
C LEU A 129 6.27 4.87 -13.85
N TYR A 130 5.14 4.23 -13.60
CA TYR A 130 4.63 4.01 -12.25
C TYR A 130 4.30 2.53 -12.03
N THR A 131 4.29 2.10 -10.77
CA THR A 131 3.99 0.71 -10.41
C THR A 131 2.51 0.56 -10.05
N LYS A 132 1.79 -0.33 -10.74
CA LYS A 132 0.35 -0.56 -10.52
C LYS A 132 0.02 -1.15 -9.15
N SER A 133 0.96 -1.83 -8.49
CA SER A 133 0.75 -2.26 -7.09
C SER A 133 0.83 -1.12 -6.08
N LEU A 134 1.42 0.03 -6.45
CA LEU A 134 1.40 1.25 -5.64
C LEU A 134 0.17 2.10 -5.97
N PHE A 135 -0.26 2.09 -7.24
CA PHE A 135 -1.43 2.81 -7.73
C PHE A 135 -2.30 1.86 -8.58
N PRO A 136 -3.16 1.04 -7.93
CA PRO A 136 -4.05 0.12 -8.64
C PRO A 136 -5.03 0.87 -9.53
N GLU A 137 -5.51 2.01 -9.04
CA GLU A 137 -6.41 2.92 -9.74
C GLU A 137 -5.58 4.07 -10.36
N PRO A 138 -5.59 4.22 -11.70
CA PRO A 138 -4.83 5.28 -12.37
C PRO A 138 -5.31 6.68 -12.00
N ASP A 139 -6.63 6.85 -11.82
CA ASP A 139 -7.27 8.12 -11.46
C ASP A 139 -6.79 8.64 -10.10
N TYR A 140 -6.46 7.73 -9.18
CA TYR A 140 -5.86 8.08 -7.89
C TYR A 140 -4.47 8.68 -8.08
N LEU A 141 -3.60 8.06 -8.89
CA LEU A 141 -2.28 8.62 -9.19
C LEU A 141 -2.39 10.00 -9.87
N GLU A 142 -3.37 10.17 -10.76
CA GLU A 142 -3.60 11.45 -11.42
C GLU A 142 -3.96 12.56 -10.43
N THR A 143 -4.84 12.25 -9.48
CA THR A 143 -5.22 13.14 -8.38
C THR A 143 -4.03 13.49 -7.48
N VAL A 144 -3.17 12.51 -7.18
CA VAL A 144 -1.93 12.75 -6.43
C VAL A 144 -0.98 13.66 -7.19
N VAL A 145 -0.78 13.42 -8.49
CA VAL A 145 0.07 14.26 -9.34
C VAL A 145 -0.45 15.70 -9.37
N LYS A 146 -1.77 15.88 -9.45
CA LYS A 146 -2.40 17.20 -9.35
C LYS A 146 -2.07 17.88 -8.01
N LYS A 147 -2.25 17.19 -6.88
CA LYS A 147 -1.91 17.72 -5.54
C LYS A 147 -0.43 18.09 -5.41
N LEU A 148 0.49 17.28 -5.99
CA LEU A 148 1.92 17.60 -6.01
C LEU A 148 2.20 18.89 -6.80
N LEU A 149 1.53 19.09 -7.93
CA LEU A 149 1.69 20.29 -8.75
C LEU A 149 1.13 21.53 -8.03
N GLU A 150 -0.02 21.41 -7.36
CA GLU A 150 -0.58 22.46 -6.51
C GLU A 150 0.42 22.88 -5.44
N ASN A 151 0.95 21.92 -4.67
CA ASN A 151 1.94 22.16 -3.62
C ASN A 151 3.26 22.73 -4.17
N ALA A 152 3.71 22.29 -5.35
CA ALA A 152 4.93 22.79 -5.98
C ALA A 152 4.78 24.19 -6.60
N SER A 153 3.55 24.61 -6.88
CA SER A 153 3.25 25.93 -7.46
C SER A 153 3.03 27.02 -6.41
N SER A 154 2.83 26.63 -5.13
CA SER A 154 2.68 27.53 -3.99
C SER A 154 4.01 28.18 -3.59
#